data_AF-A0A554GZP5-F1
#
_entry.id   AF-A0A554GZP5-F1
#
_cell.length_a   1.000
_cell.length_b   1.000
_cell.length_c   1.000
_cell.angle_alpha   90.00
_cell.angle_beta   90.00
_cell.angle_gamma   90.00
#
_symmetry.space_group_name_H-M   'P 1'
#
loop_
_entity.id
_entity.type
_entity.pdbx_description
1 polymer ?
#
loop_
_entity_poly.entity_id
_entity_poly.type
_entity_poly.pdbx_seq_one_letter_code
_entity_poly.pdbx_strand_id
1 'polypeptide(L)' 'VHDPRILWPDTLSVGTDGYLYFTANQLHRQAGFHGGKDLREKPYSLMRVKINATPVQTR' A
#
# COMPACT_ATOMS: atom_id res chain seq x y z
N VAL A 1 -10.69 -4.18 7.26
CA VAL A 1 -10.83 -2.76 6.84
C VAL A 1 -11.08 -2.74 5.35
N HIS A 2 -12.04 -1.95 4.89
CA HIS A 2 -12.34 -1.77 3.46
C HIS A 2 -12.40 -0.27 3.20
N ASP A 3 -11.58 0.24 2.29
CA ASP A 3 -11.52 1.64 1.91
C ASP A 3 -11.24 1.73 0.40
N PRO A 4 -12.04 2.49 -0.37
CA PRO A 4 -11.93 2.54 -1.83
C PRO A 4 -10.60 3.13 -2.32
N ARG A 5 -9.82 3.79 -1.45
CA ARG A 5 -8.48 4.29 -1.77
C ARG A 5 -7.42 3.18 -1.78
N ILE A 6 -7.72 2.02 -1.18
CA ILE A 6 -6.85 0.84 -1.15
C ILE A 6 -6.99 0.05 -2.46
N LEU A 7 -6.64 0.70 -3.58
CA LEU A 7 -6.78 0.09 -4.91
C LEU A 7 -5.72 -0.98 -5.18
N TRP A 8 -4.50 -0.77 -4.68
CA TRP A 8 -3.38 -1.71 -4.83
C TRP A 8 -2.34 -1.51 -3.72
N PRO A 9 -2.41 -2.27 -2.61
CA PRO A 9 -1.37 -2.30 -1.59
C PRO A 9 -0.09 -2.91 -2.17
N ASP A 10 1.04 -2.20 -2.07
CA ASP A 10 2.30 -2.63 -2.70
C ASP A 10 3.39 -2.96 -1.68
N THR A 11 3.85 -1.96 -0.92
CA THR A 11 4.86 -2.17 0.14
C THR A 11 4.16 -2.29 1.49
N LEU A 12 4.55 -3.28 2.31
CA LEU A 12 4.01 -3.50 3.64
C LEU A 12 5.13 -3.48 4.69
N SER A 13 4.89 -2.83 5.83
CA SER A 13 5.81 -2.85 6.97
C SER A 13 5.04 -2.78 8.29
N VAL A 14 5.39 -3.65 9.23
CA VAL A 14 4.86 -3.58 10.60
C VAL A 14 5.70 -2.58 11.38
N GLY A 15 5.06 -1.64 12.06
CA GLY A 15 5.69 -0.70 12.99
C GLY A 15 5.78 -1.28 14.39
N THR A 16 6.75 -0.82 15.18
CA THR A 16 6.86 -1.15 16.61
C THR A 16 5.70 -0.56 17.44
N ASP A 17 4.91 0.35 16.86
CA ASP A 17 3.72 0.96 17.41
C ASP A 17 2.44 0.12 17.20
N GLY A 18 2.54 -1.08 16.64
CA GLY A 18 1.41 -2.01 16.47
C GLY A 18 0.55 -1.72 15.25
N TYR A 19 1.05 -0.93 14.29
CA TYR A 19 0.39 -0.65 13.02
C TYR A 19 1.05 -1.39 11.85
N LEU A 20 0.23 -1.83 10.90
CA LEU A 20 0.69 -2.16 9.56
C LEU A 20 0.63 -0.91 8.69
N TYR A 21 1.78 -0.46 8.21
CA TYR A 21 1.92 0.61 7.23
C TYR A 21 1.99 0.01 5.83
N PHE A 22 1.34 0.67 4.86
CA PHE A 22 1.44 0.27 3.47
C PHE A 22 1.22 1.42 2.49
N THR A 23 1.81 1.30 1.31
CA THR A 23 1.59 2.22 0.18
C THR A 23 0.48 1.69 -0.72
N ALA A 24 -0.38 2.58 -1.22
CA ALA A 24 -1.34 2.29 -2.28
C ALA A 24 -0.95 3.09 -3.54
N ASN A 25 -0.32 2.41 -4.50
CA ASN A 25 0.38 3.05 -5.62
C ASN A 25 -0.34 2.91 -6.98
N GLN A 26 -1.48 2.21 -7.01
CA GLN A 26 -2.26 1.95 -8.23
C GLN A 26 -1.44 1.24 -9.32
N LEU A 27 -0.62 0.23 -8.98
CA LEU A 27 0.28 -0.46 -9.92
C LEU A 27 -0.43 -0.93 -11.20
N HIS A 28 -1.62 -1.50 -11.08
CA HIS A 28 -2.43 -1.92 -12.24
C HIS A 28 -2.75 -0.80 -13.22
N ARG A 29 -2.75 0.47 -12.79
CA ARG A 29 -3.02 1.64 -13.64
C ARG A 29 -1.79 2.12 -14.42
N GLN A 30 -0.63 1.48 -14.28
CA GLN A 30 0.56 1.86 -15.02
C GLN A 30 0.41 1.63 -16.53
N ALA A 31 1.14 2.44 -17.31
CA ALA A 31 1.20 2.35 -18.77
C ALA A 31 1.48 0.94 -19.31
N GLY A 32 2.32 0.16 -18.62
CA GLY A 32 2.63 -1.22 -18.97
C GLY A 32 1.41 -2.16 -18.97
N PHE A 33 0.36 -1.82 -18.23
CA PHE A 33 -0.90 -2.57 -18.18
C PHE A 33 -2.02 -1.94 -19.04
N HIS A 34 -1.77 -0.77 -19.65
CA HIS A 34 -2.79 0.01 -20.36
C HIS A 34 -2.30 0.54 -21.72
N GLY A 35 -1.59 -0.29 -22.48
CA GLY A 35 -1.22 0.01 -23.87
C GLY A 35 -0.38 1.29 -24.01
N GLY A 36 0.50 1.56 -23.03
CA GLY A 36 1.35 2.75 -23.00
C GLY A 36 0.72 3.99 -22.36
N LYS A 37 -0.56 3.95 -21.98
CA LYS A 37 -1.24 5.07 -21.30
C LYS A 37 -1.16 4.93 -19.79
N ASP A 38 -0.50 5.85 -19.11
CA ASP A 38 -0.50 5.89 -17.64
C ASP A 38 -1.85 6.42 -17.15
N LEU A 39 -2.59 5.57 -16.43
CA LEU A 39 -3.89 5.91 -15.87
C LEU A 39 -3.80 6.29 -14.39
N ARG A 40 -2.64 6.25 -13.75
CA ARG A 40 -2.51 6.52 -12.31
C ARG A 40 -2.92 7.94 -11.96
N GLU A 41 -3.59 8.10 -10.82
CA GLU A 41 -3.93 9.41 -10.26
C GLU A 41 -3.05 9.72 -9.04
N LYS A 42 -2.44 10.90 -9.05
CA LYS A 42 -1.56 11.37 -7.96
C LYS A 42 -2.33 12.36 -7.07
N PRO A 43 -2.00 12.48 -5.77
CA PRO A 43 -0.91 11.79 -5.06
C PRO A 43 -1.25 10.33 -4.72
N TYR A 44 -0.21 9.50 -4.54
CA TYR A 44 -0.36 8.16 -3.96
C TYR A 44 -0.64 8.22 -2.46
N SER A 45 -1.14 7.13 -1.89
CA SER A 45 -1.49 7.07 -0.47
C SER A 45 -0.49 6.25 0.35
N LEU A 46 -0.05 6.78 1.49
CA LEU A 46 0.52 6.01 2.59
C LEU A 46 -0.58 5.85 3.63
N MET A 47 -0.88 4.60 3.99
CA MET A 47 -1.98 4.26 4.88
C MET A 47 -1.46 3.39 6.02
N ARG A 48 -2.21 3.34 7.13
CA ARG A 48 -1.93 2.44 8.23
C ARG A 48 -3.21 1.85 8.83
N VAL A 49 -3.12 0.63 9.31
CA VAL A 49 -4.18 -0.05 10.07
C VAL A 49 -3.61 -0.64 11.35
N LYS A 50 -4.34 -0.50 12.46
CA LYS A 50 -3.91 -1.09 13.73
C LYS A 50 -4.07 -2.60 13.66
N ILE A 51 -3.02 -3.35 13.95
CA ILE A 51 -3.01 -4.83 13.97
C ILE A 51 -2.65 -5.42 15.33
N ASN A 52 -2.23 -4.58 16.29
CA ASN A 52 -1.83 -5.00 17.64
C ASN A 52 -0.70 -6.05 17.67
N ALA A 53 0.20 -6.00 16.69
CA ALA A 53 1.36 -6.88 16.57
C ALA A 53 2.61 -6.07 16.24
N THR A 54 3.77 -6.53 16.69
CA THR A 54 5.09 -5.94 16.40
C THR A 54 5.80 -6.73 15.30
N PRO A 55 6.87 -6.18 14.68
CA PRO A 55 7.66 -6.90 13.70
C PRO A 55 8.20 -8.22 14.27
N VAL A 56 8.33 -9.24 13.42
CA VAL A 56 9.01 -10.48 13.79
C VAL A 56 10.52 -10.21 13.88
N GLN A 57 11.17 -10.72 14.93
CA GLN A 57 12.62 -10.70 15.03
C GLN A 57 13.18 -11.86 14.18
N THR A 58 13.98 -11.54 13.16
CA THR A 58 14.59 -12.53 12.26
C THR A 58 16.07 -12.77 12.58
N ARG A 59 16.48 -12.56 13.83
CA ARG A 59 17.85 -12.76 14.32
C ARG A 59 17.88 -13.82 15.40
#